data_AF-A0A7R9UZL1-F1
#
_entry.id   AF-A0A7R9UZL1-F1
#
_cell.length_a   1.000
_cell.length_b   1.000
_cell.length_c   1.000
_cell.angle_alpha   90.00
_cell.angle_beta   90.00
_cell.angle_gamma   90.00
#
_symmetry.space_group_name_H-M   'P 1'
#
loop_
_entity.id
_entity.type
_entity.pdbx_description
1 polymer ?
#
loop_
_entity_poly.entity_id
_entity_poly.type
_entity_poly.pdbx_seq_one_letter_code
_entity_poly.pdbx_strand_id
1 'polypeptide(L)'
;GSASAALDAQMSLYERAMKAGLPDYEAYMEVILARLDGARHAASCDTSLLPRMREAFAAVAEQLAAYFPGHVDCRVRLPAYAAHCEVVVARDVGAARKVWEDALKAGYGKRYEAWAAYAAFERALRNVREARGVYKRGYGRRLEDGGHVALCADWLNFEREEGSPDDHLAASLKVEPVLEEAAAAATAAADAGAAAVAKAAAQSAPKLSKEEMLAMRREQDPNFGKKHKAAKGTASRRRRSAAH
;
A
#
# COMPACT_ATOMS: atom_id res chain seq x y z
N GLY A 1 -37.38 24.83 -8.36
CA GLY A 1 -37.83 24.23 -7.09
C GLY A 1 -36.86 24.54 -5.97
N SER A 2 -37.27 24.37 -4.70
CA SER A 2 -36.47 24.68 -3.50
C SER A 2 -35.08 24.00 -3.49
N ALA A 3 -34.97 22.78 -4.03
CA ALA A 3 -33.70 22.04 -4.10
C ALA A 3 -32.67 22.71 -5.04
N SER A 4 -33.12 23.28 -6.16
CA SER A 4 -32.24 23.99 -7.09
C SER A 4 -31.65 25.24 -6.44
N ALA A 5 -32.48 26.02 -5.74
CA ALA A 5 -32.02 27.23 -5.06
C ALA A 5 -31.02 26.92 -3.92
N ALA A 6 -31.25 25.83 -3.17
CA ALA A 6 -30.31 25.36 -2.16
C ALA A 6 -28.97 24.95 -2.78
N LEU A 7 -29.00 24.26 -3.92
CA LEU A 7 -27.80 23.86 -4.65
C LEU A 7 -27.00 25.09 -5.11
N ASP A 8 -27.67 26.13 -5.61
CA ASP A 8 -27.02 27.38 -6.04
C ASP A 8 -26.36 28.12 -4.86
N ALA A 9 -27.01 28.13 -3.69
CA ALA A 9 -26.42 28.70 -2.47
C ALA A 9 -25.20 27.90 -1.99
N GLN A 10 -25.25 26.56 -2.04
CA GLN A 10 -24.11 25.70 -1.73
C GLN A 10 -22.96 25.91 -2.71
N MET A 11 -23.25 26.12 -4.00
CA MET A 11 -22.26 26.45 -5.01
C MET A 11 -21.52 27.76 -4.69
N SER A 12 -22.25 28.80 -4.30
CA SER A 12 -21.63 30.07 -3.89
C SER A 12 -20.71 29.92 -2.67
N LEU A 13 -21.12 29.10 -1.69
CA LEU A 13 -20.27 28.80 -0.52
C LEU A 13 -19.01 28.03 -0.92
N TYR A 14 -19.15 27.02 -1.77
CA TYR A 14 -18.05 26.24 -2.33
C TYR A 14 -17.05 27.15 -3.04
N GLU A 15 -17.49 28.01 -3.95
CA GLU A 15 -16.60 28.93 -4.68
C GLU A 15 -15.82 29.86 -3.75
N ARG A 16 -16.45 30.35 -2.68
CA ARG A 16 -15.76 31.15 -1.66
C ARG A 16 -14.70 30.34 -0.91
N ALA A 17 -15.02 29.10 -0.53
CA ALA A 17 -14.08 28.21 0.15
C ALA A 17 -12.86 27.91 -0.74
N MET A 18 -13.07 27.60 -2.01
CA MET A 18 -11.98 27.34 -2.95
C MET A 18 -11.10 28.58 -3.19
N LYS A 19 -11.69 29.78 -3.25
CA LYS A 19 -10.96 31.06 -3.39
C LYS A 19 -10.15 31.45 -2.15
N ALA A 20 -10.54 30.98 -0.96
CA ALA A 20 -9.82 31.28 0.27
C ALA A 20 -8.43 30.63 0.33
N GLY A 21 -8.18 29.61 -0.49
CA GLY A 21 -6.92 28.86 -0.52
C GLY A 21 -6.87 27.84 0.62
N LEU A 22 -7.06 26.57 0.27
CA LEU A 22 -7.00 25.46 1.23
C LEU A 22 -5.56 24.94 1.33
N PRO A 23 -5.14 24.43 2.52
CA PRO A 23 -3.73 24.15 2.80
C PRO A 23 -3.15 22.98 1.99
N ASP A 24 -3.95 21.95 1.73
CA ASP A 24 -3.50 20.72 1.08
C ASP A 24 -4.65 20.00 0.35
N TYR A 25 -4.29 18.95 -0.38
CA TYR A 25 -5.23 18.12 -1.15
C TYR A 25 -6.37 17.56 -0.31
N GLU A 26 -6.12 17.17 0.94
CA GLU A 26 -7.13 16.60 1.83
C GLU A 26 -8.19 17.64 2.18
N ALA A 27 -7.78 18.87 2.51
CA ALA A 27 -8.70 19.97 2.75
C ALA A 27 -9.53 20.31 1.50
N TYR A 28 -8.92 20.29 0.30
CA TYR A 28 -9.67 20.44 -0.96
C TYR A 28 -10.71 19.33 -1.14
N MET A 29 -10.35 18.07 -0.85
CA MET A 29 -11.28 16.96 -0.98
C MET A 29 -12.45 17.03 0.00
N GLU A 30 -12.23 17.45 1.25
CA GLU A 30 -13.33 17.62 2.22
C GLU A 30 -14.38 18.61 1.72
N VAL A 31 -13.95 19.77 1.21
CA VAL A 31 -14.84 20.79 0.66
C VAL A 31 -15.54 20.31 -0.62
N ILE A 32 -14.83 19.58 -1.48
CA ILE A 32 -15.39 18.99 -2.70
C ILE A 32 -16.45 17.93 -2.36
N LEU A 33 -16.18 17.03 -1.43
CA LEU A 33 -17.14 15.99 -1.04
C LEU A 33 -18.42 16.61 -0.46
N ALA A 34 -18.30 17.65 0.38
CA ALA A 34 -19.47 18.36 0.90
C ALA A 34 -20.33 19.01 -0.21
N ARG A 35 -19.70 19.56 -1.26
CA ARG A 35 -20.42 20.06 -2.46
C ARG A 35 -21.14 18.92 -3.17
N LEU A 36 -20.45 17.81 -3.40
CA LEU A 36 -21.00 16.66 -4.12
C LEU A 36 -22.14 15.99 -3.34
N ASP A 37 -22.09 15.99 -2.01
CA ASP A 37 -23.19 15.57 -1.15
C ASP A 37 -24.45 16.41 -1.41
N GLY A 38 -24.30 17.74 -1.48
CA GLY A 38 -25.40 18.64 -1.83
C GLY A 38 -26.02 18.30 -3.19
N ALA A 39 -25.19 18.10 -4.21
CA ALA A 39 -25.64 17.73 -5.55
C ALA A 39 -26.34 16.36 -5.58
N ARG A 40 -25.78 15.36 -4.88
CA ARG A 40 -26.38 14.02 -4.76
C ARG A 40 -27.73 14.09 -4.05
N HIS A 41 -27.83 14.82 -2.95
CA HIS A 41 -29.07 14.98 -2.20
C HIS A 41 -30.15 15.65 -3.06
N ALA A 42 -29.81 16.74 -3.76
CA ALA A 42 -30.72 17.41 -4.67
C ALA A 42 -31.23 16.48 -5.78
N ALA A 43 -30.33 15.72 -6.43
CA ALA A 43 -30.69 14.76 -7.47
C ALA A 43 -31.49 13.55 -6.95
N SER A 44 -31.32 13.19 -5.68
CA SER A 44 -32.11 12.15 -5.02
C SER A 44 -33.55 12.59 -4.75
N CYS A 45 -33.76 13.89 -4.49
CA CYS A 45 -35.09 14.47 -4.33
C CYS A 45 -35.76 14.77 -5.67
N ASP A 46 -34.98 15.18 -6.67
CA ASP A 46 -35.45 15.57 -7.99
C ASP A 46 -34.49 15.04 -9.06
N THR A 47 -34.89 13.95 -9.73
CA THR A 47 -34.07 13.28 -10.74
C THR A 47 -33.81 14.14 -11.97
N SER A 48 -34.58 15.21 -12.19
CA SER A 48 -34.27 16.19 -13.26
C SER A 48 -32.94 16.92 -13.02
N LEU A 49 -32.40 16.87 -11.80
CA LEU A 49 -31.11 17.46 -11.42
C LEU A 49 -29.92 16.49 -11.59
N LEU A 50 -30.13 15.26 -12.05
CA LEU A 50 -29.05 14.31 -12.38
C LEU A 50 -27.97 14.90 -13.30
N PRO A 51 -28.30 15.66 -14.37
CA PRO A 51 -27.28 16.29 -15.21
C PRO A 51 -26.40 17.27 -14.42
N ARG A 52 -26.98 18.05 -13.50
CA ARG A 52 -26.22 18.97 -12.64
C ARG A 52 -25.31 18.24 -11.67
N MET A 53 -25.73 17.08 -11.15
CA MET A 53 -24.88 16.23 -10.32
C MET A 53 -23.67 15.71 -11.12
N ARG A 54 -23.90 15.18 -12.33
CA ARG A 54 -22.83 14.70 -13.22
C ARG A 54 -21.87 15.81 -13.61
N GLU A 55 -22.40 16.99 -13.94
CA GLU A 55 -21.61 18.19 -14.22
C GLU A 55 -20.76 18.61 -13.01
N ALA A 56 -21.30 18.55 -11.80
CA ALA A 56 -20.54 18.85 -10.59
C ALA A 56 -19.34 17.90 -10.42
N PHE A 57 -19.52 16.59 -10.64
CA PHE A 57 -18.42 15.61 -10.62
C PHE A 57 -17.37 15.88 -11.70
N ALA A 58 -17.79 16.19 -12.92
CA ALA A 58 -16.87 16.52 -14.00
C ALA A 58 -16.06 17.80 -13.70
N ALA A 59 -16.73 18.85 -13.23
CA ALA A 59 -16.10 20.13 -12.91
C ALA A 59 -15.07 20.01 -11.77
N VAL A 60 -15.37 19.23 -10.72
CA VAL A 60 -14.39 19.02 -9.63
C VAL A 60 -13.21 18.16 -10.08
N ALA A 61 -13.43 17.17 -10.95
CA ALA A 61 -12.33 16.37 -11.49
C ALA A 61 -11.36 17.23 -12.31
N GLU A 62 -11.89 18.11 -13.17
CA GLU A 62 -11.10 19.07 -13.93
C GLU A 62 -10.36 20.05 -13.01
N GLN A 63 -11.05 20.60 -12.01
CA GLN A 63 -10.46 21.54 -11.05
C GLN A 63 -9.32 20.89 -10.24
N LEU A 64 -9.48 19.65 -9.77
CA LEU A 64 -8.43 18.92 -9.07
C LEU A 64 -7.22 18.63 -9.97
N ALA A 65 -7.46 18.26 -11.23
CA ALA A 65 -6.37 18.04 -12.18
C ALA A 65 -5.58 19.33 -12.45
N ALA A 66 -6.25 20.49 -12.44
CA ALA A 66 -5.60 21.79 -12.59
C ALA A 66 -4.80 22.20 -11.34
N TYR A 67 -5.32 21.97 -10.13
CA TYR A 67 -4.65 22.34 -8.88
C TYR A 67 -3.52 21.39 -8.49
N PHE A 68 -3.68 20.09 -8.80
CA PHE A 68 -2.77 19.02 -8.42
C PHE A 68 -2.37 18.19 -9.65
N PRO A 69 -1.61 18.78 -10.60
CA PRO A 69 -1.24 18.07 -11.82
C PRO A 69 -0.42 16.82 -11.50
N GLY A 70 -0.85 15.69 -12.05
CA GLY A 70 -0.22 14.38 -11.84
C GLY A 70 -0.51 13.72 -10.49
N HIS A 71 -1.26 14.38 -9.60
CA HIS A 71 -1.72 13.75 -8.37
C HIS A 71 -2.85 12.76 -8.65
N VAL A 72 -2.78 11.58 -8.04
CA VAL A 72 -3.81 10.54 -8.12
C VAL A 72 -4.14 10.12 -6.69
N ASP A 73 -5.40 10.29 -6.29
CA ASP A 73 -5.87 9.93 -4.95
C ASP A 73 -5.88 8.41 -4.78
N CYS A 74 -4.96 7.88 -3.97
CA CYS A 74 -4.88 6.46 -3.66
C CYS A 74 -6.14 5.94 -2.95
N ARG A 75 -6.93 6.81 -2.31
CA ARG A 75 -8.21 6.44 -1.69
C ARG A 75 -9.36 6.34 -2.70
N VAL A 76 -9.12 6.75 -3.95
CA VAL A 76 -10.04 6.59 -5.08
C VAL A 76 -11.42 7.23 -4.79
N ARG A 77 -11.45 8.27 -3.96
CA ARG A 77 -12.70 8.80 -3.37
C ARG A 77 -13.65 9.34 -4.41
N LEU A 78 -13.12 10.14 -5.35
CA LEU A 78 -13.93 10.81 -6.36
C LEU A 78 -14.62 9.82 -7.33
N PRO A 79 -13.89 8.93 -8.05
CA PRO A 79 -14.53 7.99 -8.96
C PRO A 79 -15.40 6.96 -8.22
N ALA A 80 -15.01 6.49 -7.03
CA ALA A 80 -15.85 5.60 -6.24
C ALA A 80 -17.18 6.26 -5.86
N TYR A 81 -17.13 7.54 -5.44
CA TYR A 81 -18.34 8.26 -5.07
C TYR A 81 -19.24 8.57 -6.27
N ALA A 82 -18.65 8.96 -7.40
CA ALA A 82 -19.39 9.18 -8.65
C ALA A 82 -20.10 7.90 -9.11
N ALA A 83 -19.39 6.76 -9.14
CA ALA A 83 -19.98 5.48 -9.51
C ALA A 83 -21.10 5.04 -8.55
N HIS A 84 -20.93 5.29 -7.25
CA HIS A 84 -21.98 5.06 -6.26
C HIS A 84 -23.21 5.93 -6.52
N CYS A 85 -23.04 7.21 -6.86
CA CYS A 85 -24.15 8.10 -7.20
C CYS A 85 -24.90 7.63 -8.45
N GLU A 86 -24.18 7.18 -9.48
CA GLU A 86 -24.79 6.62 -10.70
C GLU A 86 -25.66 5.40 -10.38
N VAL A 87 -25.21 4.50 -9.50
CA VAL A 87 -26.01 3.33 -9.09
C VAL A 87 -27.19 3.70 -8.19
N VAL A 88 -26.95 4.51 -7.15
CA VAL A 88 -27.95 4.72 -6.10
C VAL A 88 -28.99 5.75 -6.50
N VAL A 89 -28.57 6.82 -7.18
CA VAL A 89 -29.45 7.94 -7.58
C VAL A 89 -29.93 7.75 -9.01
N ALA A 90 -29.02 7.57 -9.97
CA ALA A 90 -29.38 7.46 -11.38
C ALA A 90 -29.92 6.08 -11.78
N ARG A 91 -29.71 5.05 -10.94
CA ARG A 91 -30.04 3.64 -11.23
C ARG A 91 -29.39 3.13 -12.51
N ASP A 92 -28.20 3.64 -12.82
CA ASP A 92 -27.49 3.37 -14.07
C ASP A 92 -26.13 2.71 -13.79
N VAL A 93 -26.11 1.38 -13.80
CA VAL A 93 -24.89 0.59 -13.64
C VAL A 93 -23.94 0.79 -14.83
N GLY A 94 -24.46 1.06 -16.03
CA GLY A 94 -23.65 1.30 -17.22
C GLY A 94 -22.85 2.60 -17.09
N ALA A 95 -23.49 3.68 -16.65
CA ALA A 95 -22.82 4.93 -16.34
C ALA A 95 -21.81 4.77 -15.19
N ALA A 96 -22.15 4.02 -14.15
CA ALA A 96 -21.24 3.74 -13.05
C ALA A 96 -19.97 3.00 -13.52
N ARG A 97 -20.09 2.00 -14.41
CA ARG A 97 -18.93 1.35 -15.05
C ARG A 97 -18.13 2.32 -15.89
N LYS A 98 -18.79 3.21 -16.65
CA LYS A 98 -18.11 4.23 -17.44
C LYS A 98 -17.25 5.15 -16.56
N VAL A 99 -17.73 5.55 -15.38
CA VAL A 99 -16.94 6.30 -14.39
C VAL A 99 -15.65 5.57 -14.05
N TRP A 100 -15.73 4.27 -13.74
CA TRP A 100 -14.56 3.45 -13.45
C TRP A 100 -13.60 3.34 -14.65
N GLU A 101 -14.12 3.06 -15.84
CA GLU A 101 -13.30 2.96 -17.05
C GLU A 101 -12.57 4.26 -17.38
N ASP A 102 -13.23 5.40 -17.19
CA ASP A 102 -12.62 6.71 -17.42
C ASP A 102 -11.59 7.05 -16.34
N ALA A 103 -11.84 6.69 -15.08
CA ALA A 103 -10.85 6.83 -14.01
C ALA A 103 -9.58 6.00 -14.30
N LEU A 104 -9.74 4.74 -14.74
CA LEU A 104 -8.60 3.90 -15.09
C LEU A 104 -7.74 4.50 -16.22
N LYS A 105 -8.37 5.18 -17.19
CA LYS A 105 -7.65 5.93 -18.26
C LYS A 105 -6.98 7.20 -17.74
N ALA A 106 -7.57 7.86 -16.73
CA ALA A 106 -7.09 9.10 -16.12
C ALA A 106 -5.94 8.90 -15.11
N GLY A 107 -5.18 7.81 -15.22
CA GLY A 107 -3.99 7.55 -14.39
C GLY A 107 -4.22 6.59 -13.22
N TYR A 108 -5.47 6.37 -12.80
CA TYR A 108 -5.77 5.40 -11.72
C TYR A 108 -5.44 3.96 -12.10
N GLY A 109 -5.39 3.63 -13.40
CA GLY A 109 -5.13 2.27 -13.88
C GLY A 109 -3.75 1.70 -13.55
N LYS A 110 -2.82 2.51 -13.04
CA LYS A 110 -1.51 2.07 -12.51
C LYS A 110 -1.53 1.71 -11.03
N ARG A 111 -2.62 2.02 -10.32
CA ARG A 111 -2.78 1.81 -8.88
C ARG A 111 -3.65 0.61 -8.61
N TYR A 112 -3.23 -0.23 -7.67
CA TYR A 112 -3.99 -1.40 -7.26
C TYR A 112 -5.34 -1.02 -6.66
N GLU A 113 -5.39 0.06 -5.88
CA GLU A 113 -6.57 0.52 -5.14
C GLU A 113 -7.75 0.79 -6.09
N ALA A 114 -7.48 1.28 -7.30
CA ALA A 114 -8.52 1.53 -8.30
C ALA A 114 -9.11 0.23 -8.86
N TRP A 115 -8.27 -0.76 -9.14
CA TRP A 115 -8.73 -2.08 -9.59
C TRP A 115 -9.48 -2.82 -8.48
N ALA A 116 -8.97 -2.78 -7.25
CA ALA A 116 -9.61 -3.38 -6.09
C ALA A 116 -10.98 -2.74 -5.81
N ALA A 117 -11.07 -1.41 -5.83
CA ALA A 117 -12.32 -0.70 -5.62
C ALA A 117 -13.35 -0.96 -6.74
N TYR A 118 -12.91 -1.07 -8.01
CA TYR A 118 -13.81 -1.42 -9.10
C TYR A 118 -14.30 -2.87 -9.00
N ALA A 119 -13.42 -3.82 -8.63
CA ALA A 119 -13.83 -5.19 -8.39
C ALA A 119 -14.83 -5.27 -7.22
N ALA A 120 -14.56 -4.57 -6.12
CA ALA A 120 -15.46 -4.49 -4.98
C ALA A 120 -16.82 -3.87 -5.34
N PHE A 121 -16.83 -2.87 -6.22
CA PHE A 121 -18.06 -2.30 -6.77
C PHE A 121 -18.90 -3.35 -7.52
N GLU A 122 -18.31 -4.14 -8.42
CA GLU A 122 -19.04 -5.20 -9.12
C GLU A 122 -19.50 -6.32 -8.17
N ARG A 123 -18.67 -6.68 -7.17
CA ARG A 123 -19.02 -7.64 -6.12
C ARG A 123 -20.22 -7.18 -5.29
N ALA A 124 -20.27 -5.89 -4.92
CA ALA A 124 -21.38 -5.31 -4.19
C ALA A 124 -22.71 -5.38 -4.97
N LEU A 125 -22.64 -5.33 -6.30
CA LEU A 125 -23.78 -5.51 -7.20
C LEU A 125 -24.10 -6.99 -7.52
N ARG A 126 -23.37 -7.93 -6.92
CA ARG A 126 -23.45 -9.38 -7.21
C ARG A 126 -23.12 -9.75 -8.66
N ASN A 127 -22.35 -8.91 -9.35
CA ASN A 127 -21.88 -9.17 -10.71
C ASN A 127 -20.55 -9.93 -10.70
N VAL A 128 -20.56 -11.17 -10.18
CA VAL A 128 -19.36 -12.00 -9.98
C VAL A 128 -18.53 -12.14 -11.26
N ARG A 129 -19.19 -12.33 -12.41
CA ARG A 129 -18.51 -12.44 -13.70
C ARG A 129 -17.74 -11.17 -14.08
N GLU A 130 -18.33 -10.00 -13.83
CA GLU A 130 -17.71 -8.71 -14.15
C GLU A 130 -16.57 -8.41 -13.17
N ALA A 131 -16.77 -8.67 -11.87
CA ALA A 131 -15.70 -8.56 -10.87
C ALA A 131 -14.47 -9.41 -11.24
N ARG A 132 -14.68 -10.66 -11.67
CA ARG A 132 -13.62 -11.52 -12.22
C ARG A 132 -12.94 -10.89 -13.43
N GLY A 133 -13.73 -10.29 -14.32
CA GLY A 133 -13.22 -9.55 -15.48
C GLY A 133 -12.30 -8.39 -15.09
N VAL A 134 -12.63 -7.67 -14.01
CA VAL A 134 -11.80 -6.59 -13.46
C VAL A 134 -10.46 -7.13 -12.98
N TYR A 135 -10.43 -8.20 -12.17
CA TYR A 135 -9.18 -8.82 -11.71
C TYR A 135 -8.31 -9.31 -12.87
N LYS A 136 -8.90 -10.03 -13.83
CA LYS A 136 -8.19 -10.52 -15.02
C LYS A 136 -7.56 -9.39 -15.84
N ARG A 137 -8.27 -8.27 -15.99
CA ARG A 137 -7.75 -7.07 -16.67
C ARG A 137 -6.65 -6.37 -15.88
N GLY A 138 -6.83 -6.22 -14.57
CA GLY A 138 -5.86 -5.62 -13.67
C GLY A 138 -4.55 -6.41 -13.62
N TYR A 139 -4.62 -7.75 -13.66
CA TYR A 139 -3.44 -8.63 -13.70
C TYR A 139 -2.54 -8.33 -14.90
N GLY A 140 -3.13 -7.95 -16.04
CA GLY A 140 -2.38 -7.57 -17.24
C GLY A 140 -1.78 -6.15 -17.19
N ARG A 141 -1.78 -5.48 -16.03
CA ARG A 141 -1.26 -4.11 -15.86
C ARG A 141 0.01 -4.11 -15.03
N ARG A 142 0.91 -3.18 -15.39
CA ARG A 142 2.06 -2.84 -14.57
C ARG A 142 1.61 -1.88 -13.47
N LEU A 143 1.36 -2.42 -12.29
CA LEU A 143 0.94 -1.65 -11.12
C LEU A 143 2.15 -1.13 -10.33
N GLU A 144 1.99 0.04 -9.74
CA GLU A 144 2.99 0.71 -8.89
C GLU A 144 2.97 0.15 -7.46
N ASP A 145 4.01 0.46 -6.67
CA ASP A 145 4.07 0.24 -5.22
C ASP A 145 3.75 -1.19 -4.74
N GLY A 146 4.14 -2.20 -5.53
CA GLY A 146 3.84 -3.61 -5.21
C GLY A 146 2.38 -4.01 -5.43
N GLY A 147 1.57 -3.14 -6.03
CA GLY A 147 0.14 -3.36 -6.26
C GLY A 147 -0.18 -4.62 -7.08
N HIS A 148 0.75 -5.12 -7.89
CA HIS A 148 0.57 -6.40 -8.59
C HIS A 148 0.46 -7.58 -7.63
N VAL A 149 1.29 -7.62 -6.57
CA VAL A 149 1.25 -8.68 -5.54
C VAL A 149 -0.06 -8.58 -4.75
N ALA A 150 -0.47 -7.37 -4.38
CA ALA A 150 -1.75 -7.14 -3.69
C ALA A 150 -2.95 -7.59 -4.55
N LEU A 151 -2.95 -7.26 -5.85
CA LEU A 151 -3.99 -7.70 -6.77
C LEU A 151 -4.06 -9.23 -6.90
N CYS A 152 -2.91 -9.91 -6.97
CA CYS A 152 -2.85 -11.37 -7.02
C CYS A 152 -3.47 -12.01 -5.78
N ALA A 153 -3.15 -11.50 -4.60
CA ALA A 153 -3.70 -11.99 -3.34
C ALA A 153 -5.22 -11.80 -3.27
N ASP A 154 -5.71 -10.62 -3.65
CA ASP A 154 -7.13 -10.32 -3.70
C ASP A 154 -7.89 -11.17 -4.71
N TRP A 155 -7.31 -11.38 -5.89
CA TRP A 155 -7.94 -12.23 -6.91
C TRP A 155 -8.07 -13.67 -6.42
N LEU A 156 -7.04 -14.22 -5.77
CA LEU A 156 -7.09 -15.56 -5.20
C LEU A 156 -8.17 -15.68 -4.12
N ASN A 157 -8.26 -14.68 -3.23
CA ASN A 157 -9.30 -14.59 -2.20
C ASN A 157 -10.70 -14.52 -2.81
N PHE A 158 -10.88 -13.72 -3.85
CA PHE A 158 -12.15 -13.60 -4.57
C PHE A 158 -12.61 -14.94 -5.16
N GLU A 159 -11.74 -15.67 -5.86
CA GLU A 159 -12.16 -16.96 -6.44
C GLU A 159 -12.40 -18.03 -5.37
N ARG A 160 -11.71 -17.97 -4.24
CA ARG A 160 -12.00 -18.84 -3.09
C ARG A 160 -13.40 -18.60 -2.52
N GLU A 161 -13.83 -17.34 -2.49
CA GLU A 161 -15.12 -16.94 -1.87
C GLU A 161 -16.30 -17.05 -2.84
N GLU A 162 -16.11 -16.74 -4.12
CA GLU A 162 -17.19 -16.53 -5.10
C GLU A 162 -16.99 -17.33 -6.40
N GLY A 163 -15.84 -17.98 -6.58
CA GLY A 163 -15.49 -18.75 -7.77
C GLY A 163 -16.01 -20.18 -7.74
N SER A 164 -16.07 -20.81 -8.92
CA SER A 164 -16.17 -22.27 -9.01
C SER A 164 -14.83 -22.92 -8.64
N PRO A 165 -14.79 -24.22 -8.33
CA PRO A 165 -13.52 -24.93 -8.12
C PRO A 165 -12.55 -24.78 -9.30
N ASP A 166 -13.07 -24.78 -10.53
CA ASP A 166 -12.26 -24.60 -11.74
C ASP A 166 -11.72 -23.18 -11.86
N ASP A 167 -12.52 -22.16 -11.54
CA ASP A 167 -12.06 -20.76 -11.53
C ASP A 167 -10.97 -20.54 -10.47
N HIS A 168 -11.16 -21.11 -9.28
CA HIS A 168 -10.18 -21.02 -8.19
C HIS A 168 -8.87 -21.72 -8.58
N LEU A 169 -8.93 -22.94 -9.11
CA LEU A 169 -7.75 -23.66 -9.59
C LEU A 169 -7.03 -22.86 -10.69
N ALA A 170 -7.77 -22.31 -11.65
CA ALA A 170 -7.19 -21.51 -12.73
C ALA A 170 -6.50 -20.23 -12.21
N ALA A 171 -7.04 -19.60 -11.16
CA ALA A 171 -6.41 -18.46 -10.51
C ALA A 171 -5.17 -18.89 -9.71
N SER A 172 -5.26 -19.94 -8.88
CA SER A 172 -4.15 -20.50 -8.10
C SER A 172 -2.93 -20.77 -8.96
N LEU A 173 -3.10 -21.53 -10.04
CA LEU A 173 -2.02 -21.87 -10.98
C LEU A 173 -1.33 -20.64 -11.59
N LYS A 174 -2.03 -19.50 -11.63
CA LYS A 174 -1.53 -18.26 -12.22
C LYS A 174 -0.89 -17.33 -11.20
N VAL A 175 -1.48 -17.18 -10.03
CA VAL A 175 -1.11 -16.13 -9.07
C VAL A 175 -0.28 -16.64 -7.90
N GLU A 176 -0.42 -17.90 -7.49
CA GLU A 176 0.34 -18.46 -6.36
C GLU A 176 1.86 -18.40 -6.59
N PRO A 177 2.42 -18.73 -7.77
CA PRO A 177 3.87 -18.60 -7.99
C PRO A 177 4.37 -17.17 -7.80
N VAL A 178 3.57 -16.17 -8.19
CA VAL A 178 3.90 -14.75 -8.02
C VAL A 178 3.91 -14.37 -6.54
N LEU A 179 2.95 -14.89 -5.76
CA LEU A 179 2.87 -14.64 -4.32
C LEU A 179 4.01 -15.33 -3.56
N GLU A 180 4.37 -16.56 -3.94
CA GLU A 180 5.50 -17.29 -3.37
C GLU A 180 6.83 -16.59 -3.63
N GLU A 181 7.07 -16.15 -4.88
CA GLU A 181 8.27 -15.40 -5.24
C GLU A 181 8.34 -14.07 -4.46
N ALA A 182 7.24 -13.34 -4.35
CA ALA A 182 7.17 -12.10 -3.59
C ALA A 182 7.44 -12.33 -2.09
N ALA A 183 6.90 -13.40 -1.51
CA ALA A 183 7.13 -13.76 -0.11
C ALA A 183 8.60 -14.15 0.16
N ALA A 184 9.21 -14.92 -0.76
CA ALA A 184 10.62 -15.29 -0.68
C ALA A 184 11.53 -14.05 -0.78
N ALA A 185 11.24 -13.13 -1.72
CA ALA A 185 11.96 -11.87 -1.87
C ALA A 185 11.84 -10.98 -0.62
N ALA A 186 10.65 -10.89 -0.03
CA ALA A 186 10.44 -10.12 1.21
C ALA A 186 11.23 -10.71 2.38
N THR A 187 11.26 -12.03 2.51
CA THR A 187 12.05 -12.72 3.55
C THR A 187 13.54 -12.44 3.38
N ALA A 188 14.07 -12.58 2.16
CA ALA A 188 15.48 -12.30 1.88
C ALA A 188 15.86 -10.83 2.15
N ALA A 189 14.97 -9.88 1.82
CA ALA A 189 15.18 -8.46 2.10
C ALA A 189 15.22 -8.16 3.61
N ALA A 190 14.34 -8.80 4.40
CA ALA A 190 14.34 -8.67 5.85
C ALA A 190 15.64 -9.19 6.48
N ASP A 191 16.11 -10.37 6.04
CA ASP A 191 17.36 -10.95 6.51
C ASP A 191 18.58 -10.07 6.17
N ALA A 192 18.62 -9.52 4.96
CA ALA A 192 19.66 -8.58 4.55
C ALA A 192 19.64 -7.29 5.37
N GLY A 193 18.45 -6.75 5.68
CA GLY A 193 18.28 -5.60 6.55
C GLY A 193 18.78 -5.86 7.97
N ALA A 194 18.41 -7.01 8.54
CA ALA A 194 18.89 -7.44 9.87
C ALA A 194 20.42 -7.58 9.91
N ALA A 195 21.01 -8.18 8.86
CA ALA A 195 22.46 -8.30 8.74
C ALA A 195 23.17 -6.93 8.62
N ALA A 196 22.58 -5.98 7.88
CA ALA A 196 23.11 -4.62 7.76
C ALA A 196 23.07 -3.86 9.09
N VAL A 197 21.98 -3.98 9.85
CA VAL A 197 21.85 -3.39 11.20
C VAL A 197 22.87 -4.01 12.17
N ALA A 198 23.01 -5.33 12.17
CA ALA A 198 24.01 -6.02 13.00
C ALA A 198 25.45 -5.58 12.67
N LYS A 199 25.76 -5.41 11.39
CA LYS A 199 27.07 -4.91 10.94
C LYS A 199 27.31 -3.46 11.37
N ALA A 200 26.30 -2.59 11.26
CA ALA A 200 26.40 -1.21 11.71
C ALA A 200 26.60 -1.12 13.24
N ALA A 201 25.88 -1.93 14.02
CA ALA A 201 26.06 -2.02 15.47
C ALA A 201 27.45 -2.52 15.87
N ALA A 202 27.99 -3.51 15.16
CA ALA A 202 29.35 -4.00 15.39
C ALA A 202 30.43 -2.95 15.05
N GLN A 203 30.16 -2.05 14.11
CA GLN A 203 31.09 -0.97 13.72
C GLN A 203 31.05 0.24 14.65
N SER A 204 29.89 0.54 15.25
CA SER A 204 29.72 1.62 16.23
C SER A 204 30.03 1.18 17.67
N ALA A 205 30.21 -0.13 17.92
CA ALA A 205 30.63 -0.64 19.21
C ALA A 205 32.00 -0.05 19.62
N PRO A 206 32.18 0.36 20.89
CA PRO A 206 33.45 0.89 21.38
C PRO A 206 34.57 -0.13 21.12
N LYS A 207 35.62 0.29 20.41
CA LYS A 207 36.81 -0.54 20.23
C LYS A 207 37.54 -0.62 21.56
N LEU A 208 37.30 -1.69 22.31
CA LEU A 208 38.09 -2.03 23.50
C LEU A 208 39.57 -2.07 23.10
N SER A 209 40.40 -1.36 23.85
CA SER A 209 41.83 -1.36 23.65
C SER A 209 42.39 -2.77 23.86
N LYS A 210 43.56 -3.04 23.27
CA LYS A 210 44.22 -4.34 23.39
C LYS A 210 44.47 -4.74 24.86
N GLU A 211 44.66 -3.75 25.74
CA GLU A 211 44.86 -3.91 27.17
C GLU A 211 43.57 -4.26 27.90
N GLU A 212 42.45 -3.61 27.59
CA GLU A 212 41.14 -3.92 28.17
C GLU A 212 40.63 -5.31 27.75
N MET A 213 40.87 -5.71 26.49
CA MET A 213 40.58 -7.08 26.03
C MET A 213 41.42 -8.12 26.75
N LEU A 214 42.70 -7.83 27.01
CA LEU A 214 43.59 -8.71 27.75
C LEU A 214 43.20 -8.78 29.24
N ALA A 215 42.75 -7.67 29.83
CA ALA A 215 42.28 -7.61 31.21
C ALA A 215 41.00 -8.45 31.39
N MET A 216 39.98 -8.25 30.54
CA MET A 216 38.75 -9.05 30.59
C MET A 216 39.00 -10.53 30.35
N ARG A 217 39.89 -10.88 29.42
CA ARG A 217 40.24 -12.29 29.14
C ARG A 217 41.00 -12.94 30.30
N ARG A 218 41.72 -12.15 31.09
CA ARG A 218 42.45 -12.59 32.28
C ARG A 218 41.55 -12.71 33.51
N GLU A 219 40.46 -11.95 33.58
CA GLU A 219 39.40 -12.11 34.58
C GLU A 219 38.50 -13.32 34.28
N GLN A 220 38.16 -13.56 33.02
CA GLN A 220 37.23 -14.63 32.63
C GLN A 220 37.90 -16.02 32.51
N ASP A 221 39.21 -16.10 32.29
CA ASP A 221 39.95 -17.36 32.21
C ASP A 221 40.88 -17.54 33.43
N PRO A 222 40.54 -18.43 34.39
CA PRO A 222 41.37 -18.71 35.56
C PRO A 222 42.75 -19.31 35.23
N ASN A 223 43.00 -19.67 33.97
CA ASN A 223 44.24 -20.23 33.47
C ASN A 223 45.05 -19.30 32.55
N PHE A 224 44.63 -18.04 32.40
CA PHE A 224 45.31 -17.08 31.53
C PHE A 224 46.79 -16.88 31.93
N GLY A 225 47.73 -17.31 31.07
CA GLY A 225 49.17 -17.16 31.26
C GLY A 225 49.91 -18.33 31.97
N LYS A 226 49.22 -19.40 32.37
CA LYS A 226 49.88 -20.52 33.09
C LYS A 226 50.74 -21.46 32.21
N LYS A 227 50.77 -21.30 30.89
CA LYS A 227 51.58 -22.15 29.99
C LYS A 227 53.09 -21.84 29.94
N HIS A 228 53.57 -20.73 30.52
CA HIS A 228 55.00 -20.37 30.44
C HIS A 228 55.87 -20.75 31.66
N LYS A 229 55.31 -21.24 32.77
CA LYS A 229 56.09 -21.60 33.97
C LYS A 229 56.47 -23.08 34.10
N ALA A 230 55.92 -23.98 33.28
CA ALA A 230 56.24 -25.41 33.36
C ALA A 230 57.60 -25.78 32.69
N ALA A 231 58.17 -24.91 31.85
CA ALA A 231 59.38 -25.24 31.07
C ALA A 231 60.72 -24.86 31.73
N LYS A 232 60.75 -24.16 32.88
CA LYS A 232 62.00 -23.75 33.55
C LYS A 232 62.37 -24.56 34.80
N GLY A 233 61.54 -25.50 35.24
CA GLY A 233 61.77 -26.29 36.46
C GLY A 233 62.58 -27.59 36.28
N THR A 234 62.79 -28.07 35.06
CA THR A 234 63.33 -29.43 34.82
C THR A 234 64.79 -29.47 34.37
N ALA A 235 65.47 -28.33 34.19
CA ALA A 235 66.86 -28.29 33.73
C ALA A 235 67.93 -28.33 34.84
N SER A 236 67.56 -28.19 36.13
CA SER A 236 68.54 -28.08 37.23
C SER A 236 68.85 -29.39 37.98
N ARG A 237 68.15 -30.51 37.71
CA ARG A 237 68.29 -31.76 38.51
C ARG A 237 69.04 -32.89 37.79
N ARG A 238 69.86 -32.58 36.78
CA ARG A 238 70.58 -33.59 35.98
C ARG A 238 72.09 -33.35 35.92
N ARG A 239 72.71 -32.94 37.03
CA ARG A 239 74.17 -32.97 37.26
C ARG A 239 74.47 -33.16 38.74
N ARG A 240 74.27 -34.37 39.27
CA ARG A 240 74.87 -34.89 40.53
C ARG A 240 74.36 -36.33 40.76
N SER A 241 74.85 -37.26 39.96
CA SER A 241 74.86 -38.70 40.28
C SER A 241 75.80 -39.42 39.30
N ALA A 242 77.09 -39.13 39.43
CA ALA A 242 78.18 -39.91 38.83
C ALA A 242 79.43 -39.68 39.69
N ALA A 243 79.45 -40.33 40.86
CA ALA A 243 80.62 -40.54 41.71
C ALA A 243 80.25 -41.56 42.80
N HIS A 244 80.37 -42.85 42.47
CA HIS A 244 81.08 -43.87 43.25
C HIS A 244 81.00 -45.22 42.54
#